data_AF-A0A8H4TXX4-F1
#
_entry.id   AF-A0A8H4TXX4-F1
#
_cell.length_a   1.000
_cell.length_b   1.000
_cell.length_c   1.000
_cell.angle_alpha   90.00
_cell.angle_beta   90.00
_cell.angle_gamma   90.00
#
_symmetry.space_group_name_H-M   'P 1'
#
loop_
_entity.id
_entity.type
_entity.pdbx_description
1 polymer ?
#
loop_
_entity_poly.entity_id
_entity_poly.type
_entity_poly.pdbx_seq_one_letter_code
_entity_poly.pdbx_strand_id
1 'polypeptide(L)'
;MQLDQDLITSIKDAVHKNMTEQLQFTQKMIQFGGQRGEEAAVQDEMLSQYSKRGYDTKKIDMDESVLSKQPAAGKFSPQHSKGPVVIGVHEPGSSTPGGKSLLLNGHVDIVPVGPQDLWKHSPYSGDIEDGW
;
A
#
# COMPACT_ATOMS: atom_id res chain seq x y z
N MET A 1 -22.12 20.84 2.39
CA MET A 1 -22.85 19.86 1.58
C MET A 1 -23.04 18.64 2.47
N GLN A 2 -24.28 18.23 2.72
CA GLN A 2 -24.56 17.05 3.53
C GLN A 2 -24.44 15.81 2.63
N LEU A 3 -23.75 14.79 3.10
CA LEU A 3 -23.61 13.53 2.37
C LEU A 3 -24.93 12.76 2.41
N ASP A 4 -25.28 12.15 1.27
CA ASP A 4 -26.43 11.27 1.13
C ASP A 4 -26.31 10.07 2.10
N GLN A 5 -27.35 9.85 2.91
CA GLN A 5 -27.36 8.80 3.93
C GLN A 5 -27.46 7.40 3.33
N ASP A 6 -28.14 7.27 2.18
CA ASP A 6 -28.26 5.98 1.49
C ASP A 6 -26.90 5.59 0.92
N LEU A 7 -26.17 6.55 0.35
CA LEU A 7 -24.80 6.34 -0.12
C LEU A 7 -23.85 5.97 1.02
N ILE A 8 -23.92 6.66 2.17
CA ILE A 8 -23.10 6.33 3.35
C ILE A 8 -23.36 4.89 3.80
N THR A 9 -24.64 4.51 3.89
CA THR A 9 -25.04 3.16 4.31
C THR A 9 -24.52 2.12 3.33
N SER A 10 -24.70 2.35 2.03
CA SER A 10 -24.20 1.46 0.98
C SER A 10 -22.67 1.26 1.04
N ILE A 11 -21.90 2.32 1.33
CA ILE A 11 -20.44 2.22 1.44
C ILE A 11 -20.06 1.39 2.69
N LYS A 12 -20.71 1.64 3.82
CA LYS A 12 -20.46 0.88 5.06
C LYS A 12 -20.76 -0.61 4.87
N ASP A 13 -21.88 -0.93 4.23
CA ASP A 13 -22.28 -2.30 3.96
C ASP A 13 -21.29 -2.99 3.00
N ALA A 14 -20.79 -2.27 1.98
CA ALA A 14 -19.76 -2.78 1.10
C ALA A 14 -18.44 -3.06 1.86
N VAL A 15 -18.04 -2.20 2.80
CA VAL A 15 -16.85 -2.42 3.64
C VAL A 15 -17.05 -3.64 4.53
N HIS A 16 -18.19 -3.74 5.24
CA HIS A 16 -18.47 -4.89 6.10
C HIS A 16 -18.50 -6.20 5.34
N LYS A 17 -19.16 -6.22 4.17
CA LYS A 17 -19.23 -7.40 3.29
C LYS A 17 -17.85 -7.89 2.86
N ASN A 18 -16.90 -6.98 2.64
CA ASN A 18 -15.57 -7.29 2.12
C ASN A 18 -14.50 -7.38 3.22
N MET A 19 -14.87 -7.27 4.51
CA MET A 19 -13.91 -7.23 5.62
C MET A 19 -13.03 -8.49 5.67
N THR A 20 -13.60 -9.67 5.44
CA THR A 20 -12.84 -10.93 5.41
C THR A 20 -11.75 -10.92 4.34
N GLU A 21 -12.08 -10.46 3.13
CA GLU A 21 -11.11 -10.36 2.03
C GLU A 21 -10.04 -9.29 2.32
N GLN A 22 -10.44 -8.18 2.95
CA GLN A 22 -9.51 -7.14 3.38
C GLN A 22 -8.51 -7.67 4.42
N LEU A 23 -8.96 -8.41 5.43
CA LEU A 23 -8.09 -9.02 6.44
C LEU A 23 -7.13 -10.01 5.78
N GLN A 24 -7.61 -10.91 4.93
CA GLN A 24 -6.76 -11.85 4.20
C GLN A 24 -5.72 -11.15 3.34
N PHE A 25 -6.11 -10.06 2.67
CA PHE A 25 -5.18 -9.24 1.91
C PHE A 25 -4.12 -8.60 2.81
N THR A 26 -4.51 -8.01 3.95
CA THR A 26 -3.56 -7.44 4.91
C THR A 26 -2.60 -8.48 5.48
N GLN A 27 -3.08 -9.67 5.85
CA GLN A 27 -2.24 -10.78 6.30
C GLN A 27 -1.22 -11.18 5.22
N LYS A 28 -1.66 -11.30 3.97
CA LYS A 28 -0.77 -11.57 2.84
C LYS A 28 0.29 -10.47 2.66
N MET A 29 -0.08 -9.20 2.84
CA MET A 29 0.86 -8.08 2.78
C MET A 29 1.93 -8.16 3.87
N ILE A 30 1.56 -8.53 5.10
CA ILE A 30 2.48 -8.76 6.22
C ILE A 30 3.44 -9.92 5.92
N GLN A 31 2.93 -11.00 5.32
CA GLN A 31 3.68 -12.22 5.00
C GLN A 31 4.79 -12.01 3.96
N PHE A 32 4.75 -10.94 3.16
CA PHE A 32 5.88 -10.61 2.29
C PHE A 32 7.12 -10.13 3.06
N GLY A 33 6.94 -9.66 4.30
CA GLY A 33 8.03 -9.22 5.16
C GLY A 33 8.71 -7.91 4.76
N GLY A 34 8.75 -7.53 3.48
CA GLY A 34 8.97 -6.17 2.97
C GLY A 34 10.08 -5.33 3.62
N GLN A 35 11.16 -5.92 4.15
CA GLN A 35 12.24 -5.15 4.75
C GLN A 35 12.99 -4.34 3.69
N ARG A 36 13.71 -3.31 4.12
CA ARG A 36 14.49 -2.46 3.22
C ARG A 36 15.42 -3.29 2.31
N GLY A 37 15.23 -3.17 1.00
CA GLY A 37 15.95 -3.93 -0.04
C GLY A 37 15.23 -5.18 -0.55
N GLU A 38 14.20 -5.66 0.15
CA GLU A 38 13.42 -6.87 -0.13
C GLU A 38 11.94 -6.55 -0.46
N GLU A 39 11.64 -5.31 -0.85
CA GLU A 39 10.27 -4.82 -1.04
C GLU A 39 9.63 -5.29 -2.36
N ALA A 40 10.40 -5.90 -3.27
CA ALA A 40 9.95 -6.22 -4.62
C ALA A 40 8.65 -7.04 -4.63
N ALA A 41 8.56 -8.09 -3.81
CA ALA A 41 7.40 -8.97 -3.79
C ALA A 41 6.11 -8.26 -3.30
N VAL A 42 6.21 -7.44 -2.26
CA VAL A 42 5.07 -6.67 -1.73
C VAL A 42 4.63 -5.58 -2.71
N GLN A 43 5.58 -4.97 -3.42
CA GLN A 43 5.27 -4.00 -4.47
C GLN A 43 4.64 -4.63 -5.72
N ASP A 44 5.09 -5.82 -6.10
CA ASP A 44 4.50 -6.60 -7.19
C ASP A 44 3.05 -6.97 -6.90
N GLU A 45 2.75 -7.34 -5.65
CA GLU A 45 1.38 -7.58 -5.22
C GLU A 45 0.54 -6.31 -5.32
N MET A 46 1.03 -5.16 -4.85
CA MET A 46 0.30 -3.89 -4.97
C MET A 46 0.00 -3.54 -6.44
N LEU A 47 0.98 -3.69 -7.33
CA LEU A 47 0.78 -3.47 -8.76
C LEU A 47 -0.30 -4.41 -9.30
N SER A 48 -0.22 -5.71 -8.97
CA SER A 48 -1.21 -6.71 -9.38
C SER A 48 -2.63 -6.35 -8.93
N GLN A 49 -2.77 -5.86 -7.70
CA GLN A 49 -4.06 -5.45 -7.13
C GLN A 49 -4.63 -4.22 -7.85
N TYR A 50 -3.80 -3.24 -8.22
CA TYR A 50 -4.25 -2.11 -9.03
C TYR A 50 -4.67 -2.56 -10.44
N SER A 51 -3.88 -3.40 -11.11
CA SER A 51 -4.21 -3.90 -12.45
C SER A 51 -5.50 -4.72 -12.45
N LYS A 52 -5.72 -5.60 -11.44
CA LYS A 52 -6.96 -6.37 -11.29
C LYS A 52 -8.22 -5.51 -11.13
N ARG A 53 -8.06 -4.29 -10.61
CA ARG A 53 -9.15 -3.31 -10.45
C ARG A 53 -9.31 -2.40 -11.67
N GLY A 54 -8.54 -2.63 -12.73
CA GLY A 54 -8.59 -1.88 -13.99
C GLY A 54 -7.95 -0.49 -13.89
N TYR A 55 -7.03 -0.27 -12.96
CA TYR A 55 -6.32 1.00 -12.84
C TYR A 55 -5.19 1.05 -13.87
N ASP A 56 -4.84 2.25 -14.35
CA ASP A 56 -3.59 2.43 -15.09
C ASP A 56 -2.41 2.33 -14.11
N THR A 57 -1.49 1.42 -14.37
CA THR A 57 -0.46 1.05 -13.41
C THR A 57 0.93 1.41 -13.90
N LYS A 58 1.73 2.01 -13.02
CA LYS A 58 3.11 2.39 -13.32
C LYS A 58 4.05 1.99 -12.19
N LYS A 59 5.26 1.55 -12.56
CA LYS A 59 6.41 1.46 -11.66
C LYS A 59 7.43 2.52 -12.06
N ILE A 60 7.98 3.21 -11.08
CA ILE A 60 8.99 4.24 -11.29
C ILE A 60 10.18 3.93 -10.39
N ASP A 61 11.33 3.63 -10.98
CA ASP A 61 12.56 3.45 -10.22
C ASP A 61 13.03 4.78 -9.62
N MET A 62 13.62 4.72 -8.44
CA MET A 62 14.25 5.89 -7.83
C MET A 62 15.53 6.25 -8.59
N ASP A 63 15.58 7.46 -9.15
CA ASP A 63 16.77 8.01 -9.80
C ASP A 63 17.54 8.91 -8.81
N GLU A 64 18.64 8.40 -8.28
CA GLU A 64 19.51 9.13 -7.34
C GLU A 64 20.01 10.46 -7.93
N SER A 65 20.30 10.51 -9.23
CA SER A 65 20.82 11.70 -9.91
C SER A 65 19.78 12.81 -10.04
N VAL A 66 18.50 12.45 -10.01
CA VAL A 66 17.36 13.38 -10.03
C VAL A 66 16.97 13.75 -8.61
N LEU A 67 16.80 12.76 -7.73
CA LEU A 67 16.33 12.95 -6.36
C LEU A 67 17.34 13.74 -5.52
N SER A 68 18.64 13.47 -5.63
CA SER A 68 19.67 14.16 -4.84
C SER A 68 19.78 15.67 -5.12
N LYS A 69 19.15 16.15 -6.20
CA LYS A 69 19.07 17.59 -6.52
C LYS A 69 17.93 18.30 -5.78
N GLN A 70 17.01 17.55 -5.16
CA GLN A 70 15.86 18.12 -4.45
C GLN A 70 16.25 18.56 -3.04
N PRO A 71 15.86 19.76 -2.58
CA PRO A 71 16.22 20.27 -1.25
C PRO A 71 15.78 19.37 -0.08
N ALA A 72 14.69 18.62 -0.26
CA ALA A 72 14.11 17.74 0.75
C ALA A 72 14.51 16.27 0.59
N ALA A 73 15.43 15.93 -0.33
CA ALA A 73 15.82 14.55 -0.55
C ALA A 73 16.62 13.98 0.63
N GLY A 74 16.27 12.75 1.02
CA GLY A 74 17.09 11.95 1.92
C GLY A 74 18.42 11.57 1.26
N LYS A 75 19.45 11.31 2.08
CA LYS A 75 20.75 10.86 1.59
C LYS A 75 20.65 9.44 1.02
N PHE A 76 21.25 9.24 -0.15
CA PHE A 76 21.52 7.91 -0.66
C PHE A 76 22.72 7.30 0.08
N SER A 77 22.64 5.99 0.28
CA SER A 77 23.71 5.17 0.86
C SER A 77 24.00 4.03 -0.11
N PRO A 78 25.17 3.37 -0.05
CA PRO A 78 25.43 2.20 -0.87
C PRO A 78 24.40 1.06 -0.70
N GLN A 79 23.73 1.00 0.46
CA GLN A 79 22.64 0.06 0.79
C GLN A 79 21.25 0.66 0.59
N HIS A 80 21.10 1.74 -0.18
CA HIS A 80 19.78 2.31 -0.44
C HIS A 80 18.92 1.30 -1.21
N SER A 81 17.64 1.21 -0.86
CA SER A 81 16.72 0.28 -1.51
C SER A 81 16.59 0.62 -2.99
N LYS A 82 16.41 -0.41 -3.82
CA LYS A 82 16.09 -0.25 -5.25
C LYS A 82 14.61 -0.54 -5.53
N GLY A 83 13.80 -0.68 -4.49
CA GLY A 83 12.35 -0.84 -4.62
C GLY A 83 11.76 0.33 -5.42
N PRO A 84 10.94 0.08 -6.45
CA PRO A 84 10.33 1.16 -7.21
C PRO A 84 9.26 1.91 -6.40
N VAL A 85 8.69 2.95 -6.98
CA VAL A 85 7.41 3.52 -6.54
C VAL A 85 6.32 2.92 -7.42
N VAL A 86 5.31 2.30 -6.78
CA VAL A 86 4.14 1.74 -7.47
C VAL A 86 3.01 2.75 -7.46
N ILE A 87 2.44 3.02 -8.64
CA ILE A 87 1.34 3.96 -8.84
C ILE A 87 0.19 3.22 -9.53
N GLY A 88 -1.03 3.41 -9.03
CA GLY A 88 -2.27 3.05 -9.70
C GLY A 88 -3.13 4.30 -9.88
N VAL A 89 -3.54 4.60 -11.11
CA VAL A 89 -4.40 5.73 -11.44
C VAL A 89 -5.78 5.20 -11.82
N HIS A 90 -6.79 5.60 -11.04
CA HIS A 90 -8.18 5.34 -11.38
C HIS A 90 -8.78 6.59 -12.03
N GLU A 91 -9.00 6.53 -13.33
CA GLU A 91 -9.76 7.54 -14.07
C GLU A 91 -11.25 7.17 -14.06
N PRO A 92 -12.12 7.92 -13.37
CA PRO A 92 -13.53 7.59 -13.29
C PRO A 92 -14.21 7.80 -14.65
N GLY A 93 -15.02 6.83 -15.08
CA GLY A 93 -15.73 6.88 -16.37
C GLY A 93 -16.74 8.03 -16.52
N SER A 94 -17.14 8.64 -15.39
CA SER A 94 -17.90 9.89 -15.37
C SER A 94 -17.42 10.73 -14.18
N SER A 95 -17.06 11.99 -14.43
CA SER A 95 -16.70 12.93 -13.37
C SER A 95 -17.91 13.77 -12.95
N THR A 96 -18.12 13.93 -11.65
CA THR A 96 -19.07 14.92 -11.13
C THR A 96 -18.53 16.32 -11.43
N PRO A 97 -19.34 17.24 -11.98
CA PRO A 97 -18.93 18.64 -12.13
C PRO A 97 -18.43 19.20 -10.79
N GLY A 98 -17.18 19.70 -10.77
CA GLY A 98 -16.55 20.20 -9.54
C GLY A 98 -15.93 19.13 -8.63
N GLY A 99 -15.83 17.88 -9.10
CA GLY A 99 -15.04 16.83 -8.42
C GLY A 99 -13.57 17.23 -8.25
N LYS A 100 -12.93 16.73 -7.19
CA LYS A 100 -11.52 16.99 -6.87
C LYS A 100 -10.69 15.74 -7.08
N SER A 101 -9.46 15.90 -7.54
CA SER A 101 -8.48 14.82 -7.53
C SER A 101 -8.07 14.48 -6.09
N LEU A 102 -7.73 13.21 -5.86
CA LEU A 102 -7.25 12.70 -4.59
C LEU A 102 -6.05 11.79 -4.83
N LEU A 103 -4.98 11.99 -4.05
CA LEU A 103 -3.83 11.11 -4.00
C LEU A 103 -3.86 10.37 -2.66
N LEU A 104 -3.91 9.04 -2.70
CA LEU A 104 -3.72 8.17 -1.55
C LEU A 104 -2.29 7.65 -1.59
N ASN A 105 -1.52 7.92 -0.53
CA ASN A 105 -0.14 7.50 -0.42
C ASN A 105 0.08 6.66 0.84
N GLY A 106 0.91 5.64 0.72
CA GLY A 106 1.34 4.77 1.81
C GLY A 106 2.68 4.13 1.45
N HIS A 107 3.36 3.60 2.44
CA HIS A 107 4.60 2.85 2.28
C HIS A 107 4.37 1.40 2.70
N VAL A 108 5.15 0.48 2.11
CA VAL A 108 5.03 -0.98 2.36
C VAL A 108 6.34 -1.58 2.89
N ASP A 109 7.39 -0.77 2.97
CA ASP A 109 8.62 -1.16 3.63
C ASP A 109 8.42 -1.19 5.14
N ILE A 110 9.07 -2.15 5.80
CA ILE A 110 9.05 -2.27 7.25
C ILE A 110 10.45 -2.16 7.85
N VAL A 111 10.49 -1.91 9.16
CA VAL A 111 11.70 -1.96 9.95
C VAL A 111 12.14 -3.40 10.24
N PRO A 112 13.41 -3.64 10.60
CA PRO A 112 13.86 -4.95 11.06
C PRO A 112 13.06 -5.45 12.26
N VAL A 113 12.68 -6.73 12.23
CA VAL A 113 11.80 -7.35 13.24
C VAL A 113 12.48 -7.67 14.57
N GLY A 114 13.81 -7.54 14.64
CA GLY A 114 14.58 -7.87 15.85
C GLY A 114 14.65 -9.37 16.14
N PRO A 115 14.98 -9.77 17.39
CA PRO A 115 15.11 -11.17 17.78
C PRO A 115 13.75 -11.88 17.75
N GLN A 116 13.62 -12.92 16.93
CA GLN A 116 12.34 -13.62 16.70
C GLN A 116 11.85 -14.42 17.90
N ASP A 117 12.76 -14.83 18.79
CA ASP A 117 12.47 -15.53 20.04
C ASP A 117 11.73 -14.67 21.08
N LEU A 118 11.75 -13.35 20.89
CA LEU A 118 10.98 -12.41 21.71
C LEU A 118 9.55 -12.21 21.22
N TRP A 119 9.21 -12.74 20.04
CA TRP A 119 7.86 -12.65 19.49
C TRP A 119 7.01 -13.84 19.95
N LYS A 120 5.76 -13.57 20.36
CA LYS A 120 4.78 -14.62 20.69
C LYS A 120 4.37 -15.40 19.43
N HIS A 121 4.14 -14.67 18.33
CA HIS A 121 3.82 -15.19 17.00
C HIS A 121 4.87 -14.71 16.02
N SER A 122 5.12 -15.45 14.94
CA SER A 122 6.09 -14.98 13.92
C SER A 122 5.75 -13.56 13.45
N PRO A 123 6.72 -12.63 13.34
CA PRO A 123 6.45 -11.25 12.92
C PRO A 123 5.90 -11.14 11.49
N TYR A 124 6.00 -12.21 10.70
CA TYR A 124 5.48 -12.32 9.34
C TYR A 124 4.26 -13.24 9.23
N SER A 125 3.73 -13.72 10.35
CA SER A 125 2.58 -14.64 10.34
C SER A 125 1.33 -14.00 9.75
N GLY A 126 1.09 -12.73 10.11
CA GLY A 126 -0.23 -12.12 9.97
C GLY A 126 -1.26 -12.82 10.88
N ASP A 127 -0.85 -13.43 11.98
CA ASP A 127 -1.78 -14.10 12.90
C ASP A 127 -2.80 -13.11 13.46
N ILE A 128 -4.05 -13.56 13.56
CA ILE A 128 -5.13 -12.82 14.20
C ILE A 128 -5.46 -13.50 15.53
N GLU A 129 -5.31 -12.79 16.64
CA GLU A 129 -5.60 -13.29 17.98
C GLU A 129 -6.50 -12.30 18.74
N ASP A 130 -7.65 -12.77 19.21
CA ASP A 130 -8.60 -11.96 19.98
C ASP A 130 -9.02 -10.63 19.31
N GLY A 131 -9.04 -10.62 17.97
CA GLY A 131 -9.41 -9.46 17.17
C GLY A 131 -8.28 -8.49 16.83
N TRP A 132 -7.02 -8.86 17.13
CA TRP A 132 -5.80 -8.12 16.78
C TRP A 132 -5.01 -8.81 15.69
#